data_AF-A0A7X1GHJ1-F1
#
_entry.id   AF-A0A7X1GHJ1-F1
#
_cell.length_a   1.000
_cell.length_b   1.000
_cell.length_c   1.000
_cell.angle_alpha   90.00
_cell.angle_beta   90.00
_cell.angle_gamma   90.00
#
_symmetry.space_group_name_H-M   'P 1'
#
loop_
_entity.id
_entity.type
_entity.pdbx_description
1 polymer ?
#
loop_
_entity_poly.entity_id
_entity_poly.type
_entity_poly.pdbx_seq_one_letter_code
_entity_poly.pdbx_strand_id
1 'polypeptide(L)'
;MSASRVTGREQQSSYPQKFAELTDNVLFGDMWTRPQLGPRERSLATVAALVALYRLEQLPFHLQRALDNGLSADELAEVITHLAFYSGWPTAASALNVLSELQACLAEHQE
;
A
#
# COMPACT_ATOMS: atom_id res chain seq x y z
N MET A 1 -14.09 7.84 -24.33
CA MET A 1 -13.11 8.80 -23.76
C MET A 1 -12.36 8.04 -22.69
N SER A 2 -11.05 7.83 -22.87
CA SER A 2 -10.24 6.93 -22.03
C SER A 2 -10.02 7.54 -20.65
N ALA A 3 -10.41 6.82 -19.60
CA ALA A 3 -10.11 7.21 -18.22
C ALA A 3 -8.59 7.19 -18.02
N SER A 4 -8.02 8.36 -17.75
CA SER A 4 -6.59 8.53 -17.49
C SER A 4 -6.21 7.66 -16.30
N ARG A 5 -5.33 6.68 -16.53
CA ARG A 5 -4.64 5.97 -15.46
C ARG A 5 -3.75 6.98 -14.75
N VAL A 6 -4.21 7.51 -13.62
CA VAL A 6 -3.35 8.21 -12.66
C VAL A 6 -2.33 7.18 -12.16
N THR A 7 -1.23 7.03 -12.89
CA THR A 7 -0.04 6.36 -12.40
C THR A 7 0.49 7.20 -11.23
N GLY A 8 1.15 6.61 -10.23
CA GLY A 8 1.69 7.35 -9.06
C GLY A 8 2.60 8.54 -9.42
N ARG A 9 3.07 8.62 -10.67
CA ARG A 9 3.79 9.78 -11.24
C ARG A 9 2.93 11.04 -11.43
N GLU A 10 1.62 10.93 -11.68
CA GLU A 10 0.77 12.10 -11.92
C GLU A 10 0.45 12.87 -10.63
N GLN A 11 0.38 12.21 -9.47
CA GLN A 11 0.24 12.92 -8.19
C GLN A 11 1.54 13.60 -7.72
N GLN A 12 2.71 13.11 -8.17
CA GLN A 12 4.01 13.68 -7.81
C GLN A 12 4.25 15.08 -8.40
N SER A 13 3.48 15.51 -9.41
CA SER A 13 3.67 16.82 -10.06
C SER A 13 3.30 18.02 -9.19
N SER A 14 2.70 17.81 -8.02
CA SER A 14 2.36 18.88 -7.06
C SER A 14 3.29 18.95 -5.84
N TYR A 15 4.19 17.98 -5.65
CA TYR A 15 5.09 17.97 -4.50
C TYR A 15 6.29 18.89 -4.70
N PRO A 16 6.84 19.46 -3.61
CA PRO A 16 8.13 20.14 -3.66
C PRO A 16 9.19 19.22 -4.28
N GLN A 17 9.99 19.74 -5.21
CA GLN A 17 10.97 18.96 -5.97
C GLN A 17 11.86 18.09 -5.07
N LYS A 18 12.33 18.64 -3.94
CA LYS A 18 13.20 17.89 -3.04
C LYS A 18 12.52 16.66 -2.43
N PHE A 19 11.21 16.74 -2.17
CA PHE A 19 10.44 15.63 -1.64
C PHE A 19 10.30 14.51 -2.69
N ALA A 20 10.05 14.87 -3.95
CA ALA A 20 10.01 13.92 -5.06
C ALA A 20 11.38 13.23 -5.24
N GLU A 21 12.49 13.98 -5.24
CA GLU A 21 13.84 13.42 -5.33
C GLU A 21 14.18 12.45 -4.20
N LEU A 22 13.76 12.74 -2.96
CA LEU A 22 13.98 11.83 -1.82
C LEU A 22 13.12 10.57 -1.94
N THR A 23 11.89 10.71 -2.42
CA THR A 23 10.98 9.59 -2.67
C THR A 23 11.56 8.64 -3.72
N ASP A 24 12.06 9.19 -4.81
CA ASP A 24 12.57 8.37 -5.92
C ASP A 24 13.92 7.76 -5.58
N ASN A 25 14.89 8.56 -5.10
CA ASN A 25 16.27 8.10 -4.96
C ASN A 25 16.53 7.38 -3.64
N VAL A 26 16.00 7.89 -2.52
CA VAL A 26 16.31 7.37 -1.18
C VAL A 26 15.30 6.31 -0.77
N LEU A 27 14.01 6.61 -0.87
CA LEU A 27 12.97 5.67 -0.48
C LEU A 27 12.94 4.49 -1.47
N PHE A 28 12.52 4.72 -2.72
CA PHE A 28 12.34 3.62 -3.66
C PHE A 28 13.63 3.13 -4.32
N GLY A 29 14.60 4.02 -4.57
CA GLY A 29 15.86 3.69 -5.23
C GLY A 29 16.88 2.95 -4.34
N ASP A 30 16.89 3.22 -3.03
CA ASP A 30 17.78 2.57 -2.06
C ASP A 30 17.01 1.73 -1.05
N MET A 31 16.24 2.36 -0.15
CA MET A 31 15.68 1.64 1.00
C MET A 31 14.79 0.45 0.62
N TRP A 32 14.02 0.55 -0.46
CA TRP A 32 13.16 -0.54 -0.95
C TRP A 32 13.91 -1.62 -1.74
N THR A 33 15.14 -1.37 -2.20
CA THR A 33 15.94 -2.32 -3.00
C THR A 33 16.95 -3.12 -2.17
N ARG A 34 17.12 -2.78 -0.88
CA ARG A 34 18.06 -3.44 0.03
C ARG A 34 17.77 -4.95 0.17
N PRO A 35 18.78 -5.84 0.02
CA PRO A 35 18.58 -7.28 -0.17
C PRO A 35 18.25 -8.06 1.11
N GLN A 36 18.39 -7.46 2.29
CA GLN A 36 18.18 -8.17 3.56
C GLN A 36 16.70 -8.49 3.85
N LEU A 37 15.79 -7.79 3.18
CA LEU A 37 14.35 -8.02 3.29
C LEU A 37 13.73 -7.95 1.90
N GLY A 38 13.04 -9.02 1.51
CA GLY A 38 12.42 -9.13 0.20
C GLY A 38 11.30 -8.10 -0.01
N PRO A 39 10.91 -7.83 -1.27
CA PRO A 39 9.82 -6.89 -1.58
C PRO A 39 8.50 -7.29 -0.90
N ARG A 40 8.22 -8.60 -0.80
CA ARG A 40 7.04 -9.15 -0.13
C ARG A 40 7.03 -8.77 1.36
N GLU A 41 8.08 -9.12 2.09
CA GLU A 41 8.17 -8.84 3.53
C GLU A 41 8.19 -7.33 3.82
N ARG A 42 8.82 -6.54 2.94
CA ARG A 42 8.84 -5.07 3.07
C ARG A 42 7.47 -4.45 2.85
N SER A 43 6.71 -4.95 1.87
CA SER A 43 5.31 -4.54 1.67
C SER A 43 4.45 -4.90 2.88
N LEU A 44 4.58 -6.12 3.40
CA LEU A 44 3.86 -6.56 4.60
C LEU A 44 4.13 -5.65 5.80
N ALA A 45 5.41 -5.36 6.08
CA ALA A 45 5.80 -4.48 7.18
C ALA A 45 5.26 -3.05 7.00
N THR A 46 5.27 -2.54 5.76
CA THR A 46 4.74 -1.20 5.44
C THR A 46 3.23 -1.13 5.65
N VAL A 47 2.48 -2.11 5.12
CA VAL A 47 1.03 -2.20 5.32
C VAL A 47 0.69 -2.27 6.80
N ALA A 48 1.37 -3.14 7.56
CA ALA A 48 1.13 -3.25 8.99
C ALA A 48 1.35 -1.94 9.74
N ALA A 49 2.42 -1.20 9.40
CA ALA A 49 2.70 0.11 9.98
C ALA A 49 1.63 1.15 9.62
N LEU A 50 1.18 1.19 8.36
CA LEU A 50 0.14 2.14 7.93
C LEU A 50 -1.21 1.88 8.60
N VAL A 51 -1.58 0.62 8.78
CA VAL A 51 -2.79 0.22 9.52
C VAL A 51 -2.67 0.64 10.98
N ALA A 52 -1.57 0.27 11.65
CA ALA A 52 -1.37 0.58 13.06
C ALA A 52 -1.33 2.09 13.35
N LEU A 53 -0.81 2.89 12.41
CA LEU A 53 -0.75 4.36 12.51
C LEU A 53 -2.00 5.06 11.95
N TYR A 54 -3.02 4.31 11.50
CA TYR A 54 -4.24 4.84 10.90
C TYR A 54 -3.97 5.83 9.74
N ARG A 55 -3.09 5.44 8.81
CA ARG A 55 -2.69 6.23 7.62
C ARG A 55 -3.39 5.72 6.36
N LEU A 56 -4.72 5.75 6.39
CA LEU A 56 -5.57 5.17 5.35
C LEU A 56 -5.35 5.77 3.96
N GLU A 57 -4.99 7.05 3.85
CA GLU A 57 -4.73 7.71 2.56
C GLU A 57 -3.57 7.10 1.76
N GLN A 58 -2.59 6.51 2.46
CA GLN A 58 -1.43 5.86 1.84
C GLN A 58 -1.65 4.35 1.62
N LEU A 59 -2.66 3.79 2.29
CA LEU A 59 -2.88 2.35 2.34
C LEU A 59 -3.22 1.74 0.97
N PRO A 60 -4.06 2.34 0.09
CA PRO A 60 -4.39 1.76 -1.22
C PRO A 60 -3.16 1.47 -2.08
N PHE A 61 -2.24 2.42 -2.18
CA PHE A 61 -1.00 2.26 -2.95
C PHE A 61 -0.14 1.11 -2.42
N HIS A 62 -0.01 1.01 -1.09
CA HIS A 62 0.83 -0.02 -0.47
C HIS A 62 0.16 -1.40 -0.43
N LEU A 63 -1.17 -1.48 -0.38
CA LEU A 63 -1.90 -2.73 -0.57
C LEU A 63 -1.75 -3.26 -2.00
N GLN A 64 -1.91 -2.41 -3.02
CA GLN A 64 -1.66 -2.82 -4.42
C GLN A 64 -0.22 -3.31 -4.60
N ARG A 65 0.76 -2.54 -4.10
CA ARG A 65 2.17 -2.94 -4.15
C ARG A 65 2.46 -4.23 -3.37
N ALA A 66 1.71 -4.52 -2.30
CA ALA A 66 1.81 -5.78 -1.58
C ALA A 66 1.34 -6.96 -2.43
N LEU A 67 0.22 -6.80 -3.12
CA LEU A 67 -0.30 -7.78 -4.07
C LEU A 67 0.70 -8.01 -5.22
N ASP A 68 1.21 -6.93 -5.82
CA ASP A 68 2.20 -7.00 -6.91
C ASP A 68 3.51 -7.71 -6.46
N ASN A 69 3.88 -7.56 -5.19
CA ASN A 69 5.04 -8.22 -4.58
C ASN A 69 4.75 -9.65 -4.09
N GLY A 70 3.56 -10.20 -4.36
CA GLY A 70 3.23 -11.60 -4.13
C GLY A 70 2.59 -11.92 -2.77
N LEU A 71 2.03 -10.94 -2.06
CA LEU A 71 1.05 -11.24 -1.01
C LEU A 71 -0.32 -11.55 -1.63
N SER A 72 -1.08 -12.45 -1.02
CA SER A 72 -2.49 -12.62 -1.36
C SER A 72 -3.38 -11.64 -0.58
N ALA A 73 -4.58 -11.40 -1.08
CA ALA A 73 -5.57 -10.62 -0.33
C ALA A 73 -5.95 -11.29 1.00
N ASP A 74 -6.00 -12.63 1.03
CA ASP A 74 -6.27 -13.38 2.27
C ASP A 74 -5.16 -13.17 3.31
N GLU A 75 -3.89 -13.20 2.89
CA GLU A 75 -2.75 -12.91 3.78
C GLU A 75 -2.81 -11.48 4.33
N LEU A 76 -3.21 -10.51 3.50
CA LEU A 76 -3.38 -9.13 3.93
C LEU A 76 -4.56 -8.99 4.90
N ALA A 77 -5.70 -9.63 4.62
CA ALA A 77 -6.87 -9.62 5.49
C ALA A 77 -6.56 -10.25 6.86
N GLU A 78 -5.83 -11.36 6.90
CA GLU A 78 -5.40 -12.02 8.13
C GLU A 78 -4.47 -11.13 8.97
N VAL A 79 -3.48 -10.48 8.34
CA VAL A 79 -2.57 -9.57 9.04
C VAL A 79 -3.32 -8.37 9.60
N ILE A 80 -4.23 -7.76 8.82
CA ILE A 80 -5.04 -6.63 9.28
C ILE A 80 -5.94 -7.05 10.45
N THR A 81 -6.53 -8.24 10.38
CA THR A 81 -7.34 -8.82 11.47
C THR A 81 -6.50 -9.05 12.72
N HIS A 82 -5.27 -9.57 12.57
CA HIS A 82 -4.34 -9.74 13.67
C HIS A 82 -3.99 -8.39 14.33
N LEU A 83 -3.83 -7.33 13.53
CA LEU A 83 -3.55 -5.99 14.03
C LEU A 83 -4.70 -5.39 14.85
N ALA A 84 -5.96 -5.85 14.69
CA ALA A 84 -7.07 -5.41 15.54
C ALA A 84 -6.77 -5.58 17.04
N PHE A 85 -5.97 -6.59 17.41
CA PHE A 85 -5.56 -6.86 18.78
C PHE A 85 -4.44 -5.95 19.30
N TYR A 86 -3.66 -5.32 18.41
CA TYR A 86 -2.49 -4.50 18.76
C TYR A 86 -2.69 -3.01 18.52
N SER A 87 -3.44 -2.64 17.47
CA SER A 87 -3.75 -1.25 17.11
C SER A 87 -5.22 -0.90 17.29
N GLY A 88 -6.06 -1.86 17.69
CA GLY A 88 -7.46 -1.65 18.01
C GLY A 88 -8.41 -1.84 16.82
N TRP A 89 -9.62 -2.29 17.13
CA TRP A 89 -10.66 -2.62 16.15
C TRP A 89 -10.94 -1.55 15.08
N PRO A 90 -11.01 -0.25 15.40
CA PRO A 90 -11.27 0.78 14.40
C PRO A 90 -10.20 0.82 13.30
N THR A 91 -8.93 0.63 13.64
CA THR A 91 -7.84 0.67 12.66
C THR A 91 -7.92 -0.49 11.67
N ALA A 92 -8.21 -1.70 12.16
CA ALA A 92 -8.37 -2.89 11.35
C ALA A 92 -9.64 -2.83 10.49
N ALA A 93 -10.79 -2.44 11.06
CA ALA A 93 -12.05 -2.36 10.33
C ALA A 93 -11.97 -1.38 9.15
N SER A 94 -11.39 -0.19 9.37
CA SER A 94 -11.20 0.76 8.27
C SER A 94 -10.22 0.26 7.20
N ALA A 95 -9.14 -0.42 7.60
CA ALA A 95 -8.19 -1.00 6.66
C ALA A 95 -8.79 -2.15 5.83
N LEU A 96 -9.64 -3.00 6.43
CA LEU A 96 -10.36 -4.07 5.72
C LEU A 96 -11.34 -3.50 4.69
N ASN A 97 -12.02 -2.39 5.00
CA ASN A 97 -12.88 -1.72 4.02
C ASN A 97 -12.06 -1.25 2.81
N VAL A 98 -10.90 -0.62 3.04
CA VAL A 98 -10.00 -0.19 1.96
C VAL A 98 -9.51 -1.38 1.11
N LEU A 99 -9.15 -2.50 1.74
CA LEU A 99 -8.76 -3.72 1.02
C LEU A 99 -9.92 -4.26 0.17
N SER A 100 -11.13 -4.31 0.72
CA SER A 100 -12.34 -4.74 0.00
C SER A 100 -12.64 -3.86 -1.20
N GLU A 101 -12.55 -2.53 -1.05
CA GLU A 101 -12.76 -1.57 -2.15
C GLU A 101 -11.73 -1.77 -3.28
N LEU A 102 -10.45 -1.98 -2.91
CA LEU A 102 -9.39 -2.26 -3.88
C LEU A 102 -9.66 -3.55 -4.65
N GLN A 103 -10.07 -4.62 -3.97
CA GLN A 103 -10.40 -5.89 -4.62
C GLN A 103 -11.57 -5.78 -5.60
N ALA A 104 -12.61 -5.03 -5.24
CA ALA A 104 -13.74 -4.77 -6.12
C ALA A 104 -13.30 -4.02 -7.40
N CYS A 105 -12.51 -2.96 -7.26
CA CYS A 105 -11.97 -2.20 -8.40
C CYS A 105 -11.08 -3.08 -9.31
N LEU A 106 -10.27 -3.98 -8.75
CA LEU A 106 -9.45 -4.89 -9.53
C LEU A 106 -10.28 -5.93 -10.30
N ALA A 107 -11.39 -6.41 -9.72
CA ALA A 107 -12.28 -7.37 -10.37
C ALA A 107 -12.97 -6.75 -11.60
N GLU A 108 -13.44 -5.49 -11.50
CA GLU A 108 -14.09 -4.77 -12.60
C GLU A 108 -13.18 -4.53 -13.83
N HIS A 109 -11.86 -4.58 -13.64
CA HIS A 109 -10.87 -4.36 -14.71
C HIS A 109 -10.30 -5.65 -15.30
N GLN A 110 -10.73 -6.81 -14.81
CA GLN A 110 -10.39 -8.12 -15.36
C GLN A 110 -11.45 -8.66 -16.34
N GLU A 111 -12.59 -7.97 -16.46
CA GLU A 111 -13.65 -8.20 -17.46
C GLU A 111 -13.45 -7.35 -18.72
#